data_AF-A0A552DFJ2-F1
#
_entry.id   AF-A0A552DFJ2-F1
#
_cell.length_a   1.000
_cell.length_b   1.000
_cell.length_c   1.000
_cell.angle_alpha   90.00
_cell.angle_beta   90.00
_cell.angle_gamma   90.00
#
_symmetry.space_group_name_H-M   'P 1'
#
loop_
_entity.id
_entity.type
_entity.pdbx_description
1 polymer ?
#
loop_
_entity_poly.entity_id
_entity_poly.type
_entity_poly.pdbx_seq_one_letter_code
_entity_poly.pdbx_strand_id
1 'polypeptide(L)'
;MADFSPERSGFEPELGGFLRDSPDRTGFEPELGGLLRQKAVYVDEVTCIGCKHCAHVAPNTFFIEGEYGRSRVYNQDGDEEEIIQEAIETCPVNCIHWVNYNQLSSLEEERKHQVIKQLGFPQIHKKFSPADLDI
;
A
#
# COMPACT_ATOMS: atom_id res chain seq x y z
N MET A 1 -39.82 6.59 -14.77
CA MET A 1 -38.85 7.11 -13.78
C MET A 1 -37.90 5.97 -13.52
N ALA A 2 -36.68 6.04 -14.07
CA ALA A 2 -35.71 4.95 -13.97
C ALA A 2 -35.18 4.89 -12.54
N ASP A 3 -35.21 3.70 -11.97
CA ASP A 3 -34.68 3.36 -10.66
C ASP A 3 -33.14 3.44 -10.74
N PHE A 4 -32.59 4.64 -10.53
CA PHE A 4 -31.18 4.82 -10.24
C PHE A 4 -30.97 4.41 -8.78
N SER A 5 -30.89 3.11 -8.53
CA SER A 5 -30.15 2.65 -7.36
C SER A 5 -28.68 2.93 -7.66
N PRO A 6 -28.02 3.89 -6.99
CA PRO A 6 -26.57 3.97 -7.09
C PRO A 6 -26.07 2.71 -6.42
N GLU A 7 -25.22 1.94 -7.10
CA GLU A 7 -24.37 0.96 -6.44
C GLU A 7 -23.48 1.75 -5.47
N ARG A 8 -23.98 1.93 -4.24
CA ARG A 8 -23.26 2.64 -3.18
C ARG A 8 -22.01 1.83 -2.92
N SER A 9 -20.85 2.42 -3.19
CA SER A 9 -19.55 1.76 -3.15
C SER A 9 -19.16 1.23 -1.76
N GLY A 10 -19.95 1.51 -0.72
CA GLY A 10 -19.58 1.28 0.68
C GLY A 10 -18.60 2.34 1.22
N PHE A 11 -18.30 3.37 0.43
CA PHE A 11 -17.30 4.41 0.72
C PHE A 11 -17.86 5.83 0.72
N GLU A 12 -19.15 6.03 1.03
CA GLU A 12 -19.68 7.33 1.45
C GLU A 12 -19.03 7.74 2.81
N PRO A 13 -19.23 8.95 3.40
CA PRO A 13 -18.24 9.79 4.12
C PRO A 13 -17.62 9.27 5.45
N GLU A 14 -17.40 7.96 5.57
CA GLU A 14 -17.17 7.12 6.75
C GLU A 14 -15.73 6.59 6.86
N LEU A 15 -14.75 7.21 6.20
CA LEU A 15 -13.35 6.96 6.54
C LEU A 15 -13.06 7.48 7.98
N GLY A 16 -13.94 8.34 8.52
CA GLY A 16 -14.07 8.70 9.92
C GLY A 16 -15.21 7.95 10.59
N GLY A 17 -15.05 6.62 10.79
CA GLY A 17 -15.84 5.84 11.74
C GLY A 17 -15.64 6.33 13.19
N PHE A 18 -15.60 5.43 14.19
CA PHE A 18 -15.44 5.74 15.62
C PHE A 18 -14.45 6.88 15.99
N LEU A 19 -13.42 7.11 15.17
CA LEU A 19 -12.43 8.18 15.32
C LEU A 19 -13.00 9.60 15.18
N ARG A 20 -14.13 9.80 14.49
CA ARG A 20 -14.74 11.13 14.29
C ARG A 20 -15.34 11.72 15.57
N ASP A 21 -15.80 10.85 16.47
CA ASP A 21 -16.34 11.20 17.79
C ASP A 21 -15.27 11.17 18.90
N SER A 22 -14.04 10.73 18.58
CA SER A 22 -12.94 10.73 19.53
C SER A 22 -12.42 12.17 19.71
N PRO A 23 -12.34 12.68 20.96
CA PRO A 23 -11.93 14.06 21.21
C PRO A 23 -10.44 14.30 20.90
N ASP A 24 -9.63 13.24 20.95
CA ASP A 24 -8.21 13.28 20.67
C ASP A 24 -7.94 12.90 19.21
N ARG A 25 -7.39 13.84 18.44
CA ARG A 25 -6.93 13.59 17.07
C ARG A 25 -5.64 12.78 17.12
N THR A 26 -5.71 11.54 16.65
CA THR A 26 -4.59 10.60 16.72
C THR A 26 -3.70 10.68 15.47
N GLY A 27 -4.19 11.29 14.39
CA GLY A 27 -3.51 11.32 13.08
C GLY A 27 -3.69 10.05 12.26
N PHE A 28 -4.39 9.04 12.79
CA PHE A 28 -4.85 7.85 12.06
C PHE A 28 -6.19 8.07 11.36
N GLU A 29 -6.82 9.22 11.57
CA GLU A 29 -8.03 9.62 10.87
C GLU A 29 -7.71 9.90 9.38
N PRO A 30 -8.28 9.15 8.43
CA PRO A 30 -8.13 9.38 6.99
C PRO A 30 -8.71 10.72 6.48
N GLU A 31 -9.31 11.50 7.38
CA GLU A 31 -9.83 12.85 7.14
C GLU A 31 -8.75 13.90 6.77
N LEU A 32 -7.47 13.56 6.94
CA LEU A 32 -6.33 14.43 6.61
C LEU A 32 -5.45 13.92 5.45
N GLY A 33 -5.75 12.74 4.88
CA GLY A 33 -4.82 11.96 4.05
C GLY A 33 -4.86 12.21 2.54
N GLY A 34 -4.40 13.37 2.07
CA GLY A 34 -4.02 13.57 0.66
C GLY A 34 -5.03 13.14 -0.42
N LEU A 35 -4.55 12.84 -1.64
CA LEU A 35 -5.38 12.41 -2.77
C LEU A 35 -5.74 10.91 -2.67
N LEU A 36 -4.93 10.14 -1.94
CA LEU A 36 -4.99 8.68 -1.91
C LEU A 36 -5.74 8.12 -0.68
N ARG A 37 -6.69 8.86 -0.10
CA ARG A 37 -7.42 8.49 1.14
C ARG A 37 -7.95 7.06 1.23
N GLN A 38 -8.38 6.48 0.11
CA GLN A 38 -9.05 5.17 0.08
C GLN A 38 -8.11 4.02 -0.28
N LYS A 39 -6.92 4.33 -0.82
CA LYS A 39 -5.98 3.33 -1.32
C LYS A 39 -4.56 3.67 -0.87
N ALA A 40 -3.85 2.68 -0.38
CA ALA A 40 -2.43 2.79 -0.12
C ALA A 40 -1.66 2.02 -1.18
N VAL A 41 -0.42 2.42 -1.42
CA VAL A 41 0.55 1.61 -2.15
C VAL A 41 1.37 0.79 -1.15
N TYR A 42 1.56 -0.49 -1.47
CA TYR A 42 2.31 -1.45 -0.67
C TYR A 42 3.32 -2.19 -1.56
N VAL A 43 4.49 -2.52 -1.00
CA VAL A 43 5.53 -3.29 -1.70
C VAL A 43 5.68 -4.65 -1.00
N ASP A 44 5.51 -5.73 -1.77
CA ASP A 44 5.88 -7.06 -1.31
C ASP A 44 7.42 -7.21 -1.33
N GLU A 45 8.03 -7.06 -0.15
CA GLU A 45 9.49 -7.16 0.04
C GLU A 45 10.06 -8.54 -0.33
N VAL A 46 9.27 -9.61 -0.23
CA VAL A 46 9.72 -10.98 -0.56
C VAL A 46 9.86 -11.13 -2.08
N THR A 47 8.96 -10.52 -2.83
CA THR A 47 8.96 -10.53 -4.30
C THR A 47 9.86 -9.45 -4.90
N CYS A 48 10.02 -8.32 -4.22
CA CYS A 48 10.86 -7.22 -4.68
C CYS A 48 12.30 -7.69 -4.90
N ILE A 49 12.87 -7.49 -6.09
CA ILE A 49 14.27 -7.85 -6.39
C ILE A 49 15.27 -6.69 -6.21
N GLY A 50 14.84 -5.56 -5.68
CA GLY A 50 15.74 -4.42 -5.44
C GLY A 50 16.25 -3.74 -6.71
N CYS A 51 15.48 -3.74 -7.81
CA CYS A 51 15.88 -3.12 -9.09
C CYS A 51 15.97 -1.58 -9.04
N LYS A 52 15.42 -0.95 -7.99
CA LYS A 52 15.41 0.50 -7.71
C LYS A 52 14.63 1.38 -8.68
N HIS A 53 13.96 0.81 -9.67
CA HIS A 53 13.24 1.60 -10.66
C HIS A 53 12.13 2.46 -10.04
N CYS A 54 11.32 1.89 -9.12
CA CYS A 54 10.29 2.63 -8.41
C CYS A 54 10.81 3.83 -7.61
N ALA A 55 11.99 3.70 -6.98
CA ALA A 55 12.64 4.80 -6.25
C ALA A 55 13.21 5.89 -7.18
N HIS A 56 13.39 5.60 -8.48
CA HIS A 56 13.77 6.63 -9.46
C HIS A 56 12.55 7.31 -10.08
N VAL A 57 11.47 6.55 -10.33
CA VAL A 57 10.22 7.07 -10.92
C VAL A 57 9.46 7.93 -9.90
N ALA A 58 9.28 7.44 -8.68
CA ALA A 58 8.51 8.07 -7.61
C ALA A 58 9.38 8.20 -6.33
N PRO A 59 10.39 9.10 -6.33
CA PRO A 59 11.38 9.20 -5.26
C PRO A 59 10.81 9.75 -3.95
N ASN A 60 9.66 10.43 -3.99
CA ASN A 60 9.03 10.94 -2.78
C ASN A 60 8.13 9.90 -2.10
N THR A 61 7.86 8.77 -2.77
CA THR A 61 6.98 7.70 -2.32
C THR A 61 7.77 6.46 -1.90
N PHE A 62 8.74 6.04 -2.71
CA PHE A 62 9.50 4.81 -2.53
C PHE A 62 10.95 5.06 -2.11
N PHE A 63 11.48 4.17 -1.29
CA PHE A 63 12.91 4.14 -0.94
C PHE A 63 13.43 2.71 -0.95
N ILE A 64 14.75 2.55 -0.97
CA ILE A 64 15.42 1.25 -0.87
C ILE A 64 15.98 1.08 0.52
N GLU A 65 15.56 0.03 1.20
CA GLU A 65 16.04 -0.33 2.53
C GLU A 65 17.44 -0.98 2.46
N GLY A 66 18.27 -0.76 3.48
CA GLY A 66 19.68 -1.09 3.47
C GLY A 66 20.04 -2.55 3.79
N GLU A 67 19.23 -3.27 4.57
CA GLU A 67 19.54 -4.62 5.05
C GLU A 67 19.42 -5.68 3.94
N TYR A 68 18.33 -5.63 3.16
CA TYR A 68 18.08 -6.60 2.07
C TYR A 68 18.03 -5.98 0.67
N GLY A 69 18.15 -4.65 0.57
CA GLY A 69 18.05 -3.95 -0.71
C GLY A 69 16.65 -3.98 -1.33
N ARG A 70 15.60 -4.14 -0.52
CA ARG A 70 14.20 -4.19 -0.99
C ARG A 70 13.60 -2.78 -1.03
N SER A 71 12.64 -2.58 -1.91
CA SER A 71 11.88 -1.32 -1.94
C SER A 71 10.84 -1.31 -0.83
N ARG A 72 10.56 -0.12 -0.30
CA ARG A 72 9.53 0.17 0.70
C ARG A 72 8.86 1.50 0.37
N VAL A 73 7.63 1.66 0.84
CA VAL A 73 6.89 2.92 0.77
C VAL A 73 7.09 3.67 2.08
N TYR A 74 7.50 4.94 2.02
CA TYR A 74 7.66 5.76 3.23
C TYR A 74 6.65 6.91 3.32
N ASN A 75 6.06 7.29 2.18
CA ASN A 75 5.07 8.36 2.12
C ASN A 75 4.02 8.00 1.07
N GLN A 76 2.78 7.80 1.52
CA GLN A 76 1.68 7.37 0.66
C GLN A 76 1.26 8.45 -0.35
N ASP A 77 1.40 9.73 0.04
CA ASP A 77 1.05 10.89 -0.77
C ASP A 77 2.31 11.70 -1.17
N GLY A 78 3.42 11.00 -1.41
CA GLY A 78 4.70 11.64 -1.74
C GLY A 78 4.78 12.18 -3.16
N ASP A 79 4.26 11.43 -4.13
CA ASP A 79 4.20 11.78 -5.54
C ASP A 79 2.75 11.76 -6.04
N GLU A 80 2.52 12.28 -7.25
CA GLU A 80 1.21 12.22 -7.89
C GLU A 80 0.82 10.77 -8.21
N GLU A 81 -0.48 10.46 -8.14
CA GLU A 81 -1.00 9.12 -8.38
C GLU A 81 -0.55 8.53 -9.73
N GLU A 82 -0.47 9.34 -10.78
CA GLU A 82 0.00 8.92 -12.10
C GLU A 82 1.45 8.43 -12.07
N ILE A 83 2.32 9.10 -11.32
CA ILE A 83 3.73 8.74 -11.15
C ILE A 83 3.87 7.47 -10.31
N ILE A 84 3.03 7.31 -9.28
CA ILE A 84 2.98 6.08 -8.48
C ILE A 84 2.48 4.91 -9.34
N GLN A 85 1.46 5.13 -10.18
CA GLN A 85 0.93 4.15 -11.12
C GLN A 85 2.00 3.73 -12.14
N GLU A 86 2.77 4.68 -12.69
CA GLU A 86 3.91 4.37 -13.57
C GLU A 86 4.94 3.49 -12.84
N ALA A 87 5.29 3.81 -11.60
CA ALA A 87 6.23 3.00 -10.80
C ALA A 87 5.71 1.57 -10.56
N ILE A 88 4.40 1.39 -10.40
CA ILE A 88 3.75 0.08 -10.27
C ILE A 88 3.87 -0.71 -11.57
N GLU A 89 3.48 -0.12 -12.71
CA GLU A 89 3.44 -0.79 -14.02
C GLU A 89 4.83 -1.14 -14.57
N THR A 90 5.84 -0.36 -14.21
CA THR A 90 7.22 -0.55 -14.65
C THR A 90 8.00 -1.55 -13.79
N CYS A 91 7.41 -2.08 -12.71
CA CYS A 91 8.07 -3.03 -11.83
C CYS A 91 8.27 -4.39 -12.53
N PRO A 92 9.53 -4.86 -12.76
CA PRO A 92 9.80 -6.04 -13.57
C PRO A 92 9.30 -7.36 -12.95
N VAL A 93 8.94 -7.34 -11.66
CA VAL A 93 8.45 -8.51 -10.91
C VAL A 93 7.07 -8.28 -10.31
N ASN A 94 6.39 -7.19 -10.67
CA ASN A 94 5.04 -6.84 -10.20
C ASN A 94 4.88 -6.90 -8.66
N CYS A 95 5.89 -6.46 -7.90
CA CYS A 95 5.88 -6.53 -6.43
C CYS A 95 5.22 -5.32 -5.75
N ILE A 96 4.59 -4.42 -6.49
CA ILE A 96 3.99 -3.19 -5.96
C ILE A 96 2.49 -3.27 -6.21
N HIS A 97 1.68 -2.99 -5.18
CA HIS A 97 0.24 -3.19 -5.23
C HIS A 97 -0.51 -2.02 -4.61
N TRP A 98 -1.61 -1.62 -5.26
CA TRP A 98 -2.65 -0.84 -4.59
C TRP A 98 -3.40 -1.76 -3.63
N VAL A 99 -3.56 -1.32 -2.40
CA VAL A 99 -4.30 -2.01 -1.33
C VAL A 99 -5.28 -1.04 -0.68
N ASN A 100 -6.28 -1.55 0.04
CA ASN A 100 -7.13 -0.67 0.82
C ASN A 100 -6.32 -0.04 1.96
N TYR A 101 -6.50 1.26 2.21
CA TYR A 101 -5.76 1.96 3.26
C TYR A 101 -5.92 1.29 4.64
N ASN A 102 -7.09 0.75 4.95
CA ASN A 102 -7.36 0.08 6.22
C ASN A 102 -6.56 -1.23 6.40
N GLN A 103 -6.15 -1.86 5.30
CA GLN A 103 -5.40 -3.11 5.30
C GLN A 103 -3.89 -2.86 5.44
N LEU A 104 -3.43 -1.63 5.15
CA LEU A 104 -2.01 -1.29 5.16
C LEU A 104 -1.35 -1.58 6.52
N SER A 105 -2.02 -1.26 7.63
CA SER A 105 -1.46 -1.49 8.97
C SER A 105 -1.22 -2.98 9.23
N SER A 106 -2.16 -3.83 8.84
CA SER A 106 -2.04 -5.30 9.00
C SER A 106 -0.90 -5.83 8.12
N LEU A 107 -0.83 -5.38 6.86
CA LEU A 107 0.22 -5.75 5.93
C LEU A 107 1.62 -5.39 6.45
N GLU A 108 1.79 -4.18 6.96
CA GLU A 108 3.04 -3.71 7.56
C GLU A 108 3.42 -4.47 8.84
N GLU A 109 2.44 -4.99 9.58
CA GLU A 109 2.67 -5.85 10.74
C GLU A 109 3.09 -7.26 10.31
N GLU A 110 2.41 -7.86 9.33
CA GLU A 110 2.76 -9.16 8.76
C GLU A 110 4.16 -9.15 8.14
N ARG A 111 4.51 -8.07 7.44
CA ARG A 111 5.83 -7.84 6.84
C ARG A 111 6.97 -8.00 7.84
N LYS A 112 6.81 -7.56 9.10
CA LYS A 112 7.83 -7.71 10.16
C LYS A 112 8.16 -9.17 10.47
N HIS A 113 7.23 -10.09 10.19
CA HIS A 113 7.38 -11.52 10.45
C HIS A 113 7.84 -12.29 9.20
N GLN A 114 7.96 -11.62 8.05
CA GLN A 114 8.44 -12.25 6.82
C GLN A 114 9.95 -12.50 6.89
N VAL A 115 10.36 -13.69 6.45
CA VAL A 115 11.77 -14.08 6.39
C VAL A 115 12.31 -13.78 4.99
N ILE A 116 12.96 -12.64 4.84
CA ILE A 116 13.59 -12.22 3.60
C ILE A 116 15.00 -12.81 3.54
N LYS A 117 15.35 -13.41 2.39
CA LYS A 117 16.72 -13.87 2.13
C LYS A 117 17.46 -12.86 1.26
N GLN A 118 18.79 -12.95 1.29
CA GLN A 118 19.67 -12.18 0.42
C GLN A 118 19.37 -12.42 -1.07
N LEU A 119 19.69 -11.43 -1.90
CA LEU A 119 19.57 -11.53 -3.35
C LEU A 119 20.37 -12.73 -3.88
N GLY A 120 19.82 -13.43 -4.88
CA GLY A 120 20.43 -14.64 -5.45
C GLY A 120 20.03 -15.95 -4.77
N PHE A 121 19.36 -15.91 -3.61
CA PHE A 121 18.75 -17.10 -3.00
C PHE A 121 17.26 -17.22 -3.37
N PRO A 122 16.72 -18.45 -3.52
CA PRO A 122 15.29 -18.66 -3.68
C PRO A 122 14.50 -18.13 -2.48
N GLN A 123 13.60 -17.18 -2.76
CA GLN A 123 12.68 -16.61 -1.78
C GLN A 123 11.49 -17.56 -1.56
N ILE A 124 10.99 -17.63 -0.33
CA ILE A 124 9.81 -18.44 -0.01
C ILE A 124 8.62 -17.49 0.02
N HIS A 125 7.87 -17.45 -1.06
CA HIS A 125 6.64 -16.67 -1.14
C HIS A 125 5.53 -17.43 -0.43
N LYS A 126 5.06 -16.92 0.71
CA LYS A 126 3.69 -17.24 1.13
C LYS A 126 2.79 -16.48 0.17
N LYS A 127 1.95 -17.19 -0.59
CA LYS A 127 1.00 -16.55 -1.49
C LYS A 127 0.10 -15.66 -0.66
N PHE A 128 0.19 -14.37 -0.89
CA PHE A 128 -0.81 -13.41 -0.46
C PHE A 128 -2.04 -13.64 -1.33
N SER A 129 -3.11 -14.22 -0.78
CA SER A 129 -4.35 -14.38 -1.53
C SER A 129 -5.30 -13.24 -1.17
N PRO A 130 -5.94 -12.57 -2.15
CA PRO A 130 -6.94 -11.55 -1.87
C PRO A 130 -8.12 -12.04 -1.01
N ALA A 131 -8.27 -13.38 -0.86
CA ALA A 131 -9.30 -14.02 -0.04
C ALA A 131 -8.94 -14.09 1.46
N ASP A 132 -7.69 -13.83 1.84
CA ASP A 132 -7.28 -13.75 3.26
C ASP A 132 -7.67 -12.40 3.92
N LEU A 133 -8.38 -11.52 3.19
CA LEU A 133 -8.78 -10.17 3.61
C LEU A 133 -10.29 -10.01 3.87
N ASP A 134 -11.06 -11.10 3.80
CA ASP A 134 -12.50 -11.16 4.13
C ASP A 134 -12.76 -11.97 5.42
N ILE A 135 -12.15 -11.58 6.54
CA ILE A 135 -12.53 -12.03 7.90
C ILE A 135 -12.69 -10.83 8.82
#